data_AF-A0A1V4AD88-F1
#
_entry.id   AF-A0A1V4AD88-F1
#
_cell.length_a   1.000
_cell.length_b   1.000
_cell.length_c   1.000
_cell.angle_alpha   90.00
_cell.angle_beta   90.00
_cell.angle_gamma   90.00
#
_symmetry.space_group_name_H-M   'P 1'
#
loop_
_entity.id
_entity.type
_entity.pdbx_description
1 polymer ?
#
loop_
_entity_poly.entity_id
_entity_poly.type
_entity_poly.pdbx_seq_one_letter_code
_entity_poly.pdbx_strand_id
1 'polypeptide(L)'
;MTEQNPSAGTGAPGFPHDSAALTTWLTTLVRNREYGTLAELRRSRVRTNAHIRAGWYGGDDHRDLFERAAFLFAIYHQGRPTPSYGHGSLGAAARRIGDGTGRGPDNPGAQRLLDRVVASRRVPWRHLQHAITRLRSCEQPPPSWTTLTEDLIRWNDRKARIAYEWSVHFHTPPETAGKRGTNP
;
A
#
# COMPACT_ATOMS: atom_id res chain seq x y z
N MET A 1 45.91 -25.16 -30.97
CA MET A 1 45.80 -23.71 -30.74
C MET A 1 44.53 -23.24 -31.42
N THR A 2 43.42 -23.22 -30.67
CA THR A 2 42.17 -22.52 -31.02
C THR A 2 41.35 -22.46 -29.73
N GLU A 3 41.48 -21.35 -29.02
CA GLU A 3 40.63 -21.00 -27.88
C GLU A 3 39.27 -20.57 -28.42
N GLN A 4 38.20 -21.27 -28.03
CA GLN A 4 36.84 -20.77 -28.16
C GLN A 4 36.39 -20.29 -26.78
N ASN A 5 36.29 -18.97 -26.67
CA ASN A 5 35.74 -18.26 -25.53
C ASN A 5 34.25 -17.99 -25.81
N PRO A 6 33.29 -18.60 -25.10
CA PRO A 6 31.93 -18.09 -25.07
C PRO A 6 31.81 -17.09 -23.92
N SER A 7 31.87 -15.79 -24.26
CA SER A 7 31.28 -14.72 -23.45
C SER A 7 29.78 -15.00 -23.29
N ALA A 8 29.40 -15.63 -22.18
CA ALA A 8 28.01 -15.73 -21.74
C ALA A 8 27.72 -14.58 -20.77
N GLY A 9 26.81 -13.70 -21.19
CA GLY A 9 26.48 -12.43 -20.56
C GLY A 9 26.21 -12.52 -19.06
N THR A 10 27.00 -11.77 -18.30
CA THR A 10 26.63 -11.35 -16.95
C THR A 10 25.54 -10.29 -17.09
N GLY A 11 24.28 -10.71 -17.14
CA GLY A 11 23.18 -9.81 -16.79
C GLY A 11 23.47 -9.31 -15.38
N ALA A 12 23.75 -8.02 -15.23
CA ALA A 12 23.99 -7.44 -13.92
C ALA A 12 22.82 -7.82 -13.00
N PRO A 13 23.07 -8.30 -11.77
CA PRO A 13 21.99 -8.59 -10.84
C PRO A 13 21.23 -7.28 -10.58
N GLY A 14 20.00 -7.21 -11.08
CA GLY A 14 19.13 -6.04 -10.88
C GLY A 14 18.99 -5.75 -9.38
N PHE A 15 18.94 -4.46 -9.03
CA PHE A 15 18.85 -4.08 -7.63
C PHE A 15 17.49 -4.55 -7.07
N PRO A 16 17.44 -5.34 -5.98
CA PRO A 16 16.17 -5.84 -5.44
C PRO A 16 15.35 -4.69 -4.85
N HIS A 17 14.03 -4.83 -4.88
CA HIS A 17 13.14 -3.89 -4.19
C HIS A 17 13.10 -4.14 -2.68
N ASP A 18 12.82 -3.11 -1.90
CA ASP A 18 12.71 -3.17 -0.43
C ASP A 18 11.56 -2.28 0.08
N SER A 19 10.37 -2.88 0.17
CA SER A 19 9.16 -2.22 0.67
C SER A 19 9.25 -1.83 2.15
N ALA A 20 10.05 -2.55 2.94
CA ALA A 20 10.23 -2.27 4.36
C ALA A 20 11.14 -1.04 4.57
N ALA A 21 12.21 -0.92 3.78
CA ALA A 21 13.06 0.26 3.78
C ALA A 21 12.32 1.51 3.29
N LEU A 22 11.49 1.41 2.25
CA LEU A 22 10.61 2.51 1.83
C LEU A 22 9.73 2.97 3.01
N THR A 23 9.02 2.03 3.65
CA THR A 23 8.10 2.35 4.75
C THR A 23 8.87 2.98 5.92
N THR A 24 10.04 2.45 6.26
CA THR A 24 10.90 3.00 7.32
C THR A 24 11.28 4.44 7.01
N TRP A 25 11.80 4.71 5.82
CA TRP A 25 12.15 6.07 5.41
C TRP A 25 10.96 7.03 5.46
N LEU A 26 9.80 6.64 4.91
CA LEU A 26 8.60 7.46 4.93
C LEU A 26 8.11 7.77 6.35
N THR A 27 8.17 6.79 7.26
CA THR A 27 7.81 7.01 8.66
C THR A 27 8.79 7.95 9.37
N THR A 28 10.09 7.88 9.05
CA THR A 28 11.10 8.83 9.54
C THR A 28 10.78 10.26 9.10
N LEU A 29 10.32 10.49 7.86
CA LEU A 29 9.89 11.82 7.41
C LEU A 29 8.78 12.41 8.29
N VAL A 30 7.80 11.59 8.69
CA VAL A 30 6.71 12.03 9.57
C VAL A 30 7.23 12.33 10.97
N ARG A 31 8.06 11.43 11.54
CA ARG A 31 8.66 11.60 12.87
C ARG A 31 9.51 12.87 12.97
N ASN A 32 10.34 13.11 11.95
CA ASN A 32 11.22 14.26 11.87
C ASN A 32 10.49 15.54 11.41
N ARG A 33 9.18 15.46 11.14
CA ARG A 33 8.36 16.59 10.65
C ARG A 33 8.89 17.20 9.35
N GLU A 34 9.42 16.38 8.46
CA GLU A 34 9.88 16.77 7.12
C GLU A 34 8.69 17.02 6.18
N TYR A 35 7.84 17.99 6.54
CA TYR A 35 6.59 18.28 5.84
C TYR A 35 6.81 18.79 4.41
N GLY A 36 7.98 19.39 4.13
CA GLY A 36 8.39 19.77 2.77
C GLY A 36 8.49 18.53 1.86
N THR A 37 9.27 17.53 2.28
CA THR A 37 9.43 16.26 1.55
C THR A 37 8.09 15.53 1.39
N LEU A 38 7.26 15.49 2.44
CA LEU A 38 5.92 14.90 2.36
C LEU A 38 4.98 15.70 1.44
N ALA A 39 5.12 17.02 1.37
CA ALA A 39 4.35 17.86 0.46
C ALA A 39 4.77 17.66 -0.99
N GLU A 40 6.07 17.49 -1.25
CA GLU A 40 6.57 17.12 -2.56
C GLU A 40 6.00 15.78 -3.03
N LEU A 41 6.06 14.73 -2.21
CA LEU A 41 5.50 13.41 -2.54
C LEU A 41 4.00 13.43 -2.88
N ARG A 42 3.24 14.43 -2.44
CA ARG A 42 1.83 14.60 -2.80
C ARG A 42 1.62 15.24 -4.17
N ARG A 43 2.65 15.83 -4.79
CA ARG A 43 2.54 16.54 -6.07
C ARG A 43 2.66 15.56 -7.25
N SER A 44 1.54 14.97 -7.63
CA SER A 44 1.48 13.97 -8.70
C SER A 44 1.90 14.43 -10.11
N ARG A 45 2.10 15.74 -10.33
CA ARG A 45 2.42 16.33 -11.65
C ARG A 45 3.91 16.66 -11.83
N VAL A 46 4.71 16.63 -10.76
CA VAL A 46 6.12 17.02 -10.81
C VAL A 46 6.94 15.96 -10.10
N ARG A 47 7.82 15.27 -10.84
CA ARG A 47 8.76 14.32 -10.27
C ARG A 47 9.89 15.10 -9.59
N THR A 48 9.85 15.13 -8.25
CA THR A 48 10.88 15.78 -7.41
C THR A 48 11.92 14.78 -6.93
N ASN A 49 12.96 15.27 -6.25
CA ASN A 49 13.96 14.41 -5.59
C ASN A 49 13.32 13.43 -4.59
N ALA A 50 12.24 13.82 -3.90
CA ALA A 50 11.52 12.92 -3.00
C ALA A 50 10.93 11.70 -3.74
N HIS A 51 10.38 11.91 -4.94
CA HIS A 51 9.86 10.81 -5.78
C HIS A 51 11.01 9.92 -6.26
N ILE A 52 12.09 10.52 -6.78
CA ILE A 52 13.28 9.79 -7.20
C ILE A 52 13.82 8.91 -6.06
N ARG A 53 13.88 9.46 -4.84
CA ARG A 53 14.30 8.72 -3.64
C ARG A 53 13.35 7.58 -3.29
N ALA A 54 12.04 7.79 -3.34
CA ALA A 54 11.07 6.73 -3.15
C ALA A 54 11.26 5.60 -4.17
N GLY A 55 11.46 5.97 -5.44
CA GLY A 55 11.66 5.03 -6.54
C GLY A 55 12.90 4.16 -6.40
N TRP A 56 13.99 4.65 -5.79
CA TRP A 56 15.20 3.85 -5.56
C TRP A 56 14.96 2.61 -4.70
N TYR A 57 13.99 2.65 -3.77
CA TYR A 57 13.61 1.46 -2.99
C TYR A 57 12.88 0.41 -3.83
N GLY A 58 12.37 0.77 -5.02
CA GLY A 58 11.70 -0.16 -5.93
C GLY A 58 12.62 -0.96 -6.82
N GLY A 59 13.94 -0.76 -6.72
CA GLY A 59 14.89 -1.36 -7.65
C GLY A 59 14.64 -0.96 -9.10
N ASP A 60 15.15 -1.78 -10.02
CA ASP A 60 15.05 -1.49 -11.46
C ASP A 60 13.64 -1.72 -12.01
N ASP A 61 12.89 -2.67 -11.44
CA ASP A 61 11.62 -3.14 -11.98
C ASP A 61 10.38 -2.41 -11.43
N HIS A 62 10.48 -1.77 -10.26
CA HIS A 62 9.31 -1.26 -9.54
C HIS A 62 9.39 0.22 -9.12
N ARG A 63 10.30 0.98 -9.73
CA ARG A 63 10.51 2.40 -9.44
C ARG A 63 9.22 3.24 -9.41
N ASP A 64 8.44 3.18 -10.49
CA ASP A 64 7.18 3.93 -10.61
C ASP A 64 6.11 3.48 -9.59
N LEU A 65 6.13 2.21 -9.19
CA LEU A 65 5.21 1.66 -8.19
C LEU A 65 5.52 2.24 -6.81
N PHE A 66 6.81 2.26 -6.43
CA PHE A 66 7.26 2.79 -5.16
C PHE A 66 7.05 4.30 -5.04
N GLU A 67 7.24 5.05 -6.13
CA GLU A 67 6.87 6.47 -6.21
C GLU A 67 5.39 6.69 -5.87
N ARG A 68 4.50 5.85 -6.45
CA ARG A 68 3.05 5.95 -6.22
C ARG A 68 2.64 5.45 -4.83
N ALA A 69 3.31 4.44 -4.28
CA ALA A 69 3.10 4.01 -2.90
C ALA A 69 3.45 5.13 -1.91
N ALA A 70 4.58 5.83 -2.13
CA ALA A 70 4.98 6.99 -1.33
C ALA A 70 3.97 8.15 -1.43
N PHE A 71 3.40 8.39 -2.62
CA PHE A 71 2.30 9.35 -2.79
C PHE A 71 1.08 8.99 -1.93
N LEU A 72 0.64 7.73 -1.92
CA LEU A 72 -0.48 7.28 -1.09
C LEU A 72 -0.20 7.47 0.41
N PHE A 73 1.02 7.12 0.85
CA PHE A 73 1.47 7.34 2.22
C PHE A 73 1.40 8.82 2.61
N ALA A 74 1.90 9.71 1.73
CA ALA A 74 1.96 11.14 1.98
C ALA A 74 0.57 11.79 2.02
N ILE A 75 -0.40 11.25 1.29
CA ILE A 75 -1.83 11.63 1.39
C ILE A 75 -2.39 11.26 2.75
N TYR A 76 -2.20 10.01 3.20
CA TYR A 76 -2.74 9.55 4.48
C TYR A 76 -2.22 10.39 5.65
N HIS A 77 -0.91 10.71 5.63
CA HIS A 77 -0.24 11.46 6.69
C HIS A 77 -0.33 12.98 6.54
N GLN A 78 -1.11 13.51 5.60
CA GLN A 78 -1.28 14.95 5.46
C GLN A 78 -1.88 15.55 6.75
N GLY A 79 -1.10 16.41 7.41
CA GLY A 79 -1.47 17.07 8.66
C GLY A 79 -1.44 16.16 9.91
N ARG A 80 -0.94 14.92 9.80
CA ARG A 80 -0.82 14.01 10.94
C ARG A 80 0.55 14.18 11.64
N PRO A 81 0.60 14.27 12.98
CA PRO A 81 1.86 14.43 13.72
C PRO A 81 2.59 13.11 13.99
N THR A 82 1.89 11.98 13.90
CA THR A 82 2.42 10.65 14.25
C THR A 82 2.37 9.72 13.04
N PRO A 83 3.45 8.99 12.73
CA PRO A 83 3.43 7.99 11.67
C PRO A 83 2.52 6.82 12.04
N SER A 84 1.88 6.23 11.04
CA SER A 84 1.18 4.96 11.14
C SER A 84 1.77 3.98 10.13
N TYR A 85 2.32 2.87 10.63
CA TYR A 85 2.74 1.73 9.79
C TYR A 85 1.53 1.04 9.13
N GLY A 86 0.35 1.15 9.74
CA GLY A 86 -0.86 0.46 9.31
C GLY A 86 -0.83 -1.03 9.63
N HIS A 87 -1.92 -1.72 9.33
CA HIS A 87 -2.02 -3.16 9.52
C HIS A 87 -3.05 -3.78 8.57
N GLY A 88 -2.82 -5.06 8.24
CA GLY A 88 -3.65 -5.83 7.33
C GLY A 88 -3.55 -5.39 5.86
N SER A 89 -4.26 -6.12 5.00
CA SER A 89 -4.40 -5.76 3.58
C SER A 89 -5.31 -4.55 3.38
N LEU A 90 -5.39 -4.02 2.16
CA LEU A 90 -6.35 -2.96 1.83
C LEU A 90 -7.80 -3.40 2.09
N GLY A 91 -8.14 -4.67 1.83
CA GLY A 91 -9.48 -5.21 2.13
C GLY A 91 -9.82 -5.14 3.62
N ALA A 92 -8.90 -5.61 4.47
CA ALA A 92 -9.05 -5.52 5.93
C ALA A 92 -9.13 -4.07 6.42
N ALA A 93 -8.37 -3.16 5.80
CA ALA A 93 -8.45 -1.74 6.10
C ALA A 93 -9.78 -1.12 5.67
N ALA A 94 -10.21 -1.38 4.43
CA ALA A 94 -11.45 -0.87 3.87
C ALA A 94 -12.68 -1.32 4.67
N ARG A 95 -12.63 -2.49 5.32
CA ARG A 95 -13.67 -2.96 6.23
C ARG A 95 -13.94 -2.00 7.40
N ARG A 96 -12.95 -1.20 7.79
CA ARG A 96 -13.09 -0.19 8.85
C ARG A 96 -13.76 1.09 8.37
N ILE A 97 -13.89 1.31 7.06
CA ILE A 97 -14.54 2.50 6.50
C ILE A 97 -16.03 2.50 6.86
N GLY A 98 -16.50 3.62 7.39
CA GLY A 98 -17.87 3.82 7.84
C GLY A 98 -17.91 4.52 9.18
N ASP A 99 -19.09 4.57 9.79
CA ASP A 99 -19.33 5.21 11.09
C ASP A 99 -20.16 4.27 12.00
N GLY A 100 -20.82 4.81 13.03
CA GLY A 100 -21.63 4.03 13.97
C GLY A 100 -22.89 3.39 13.34
N THR A 101 -23.29 3.79 12.12
CA THR A 101 -24.49 3.27 11.44
C THR A 101 -24.20 2.09 10.52
N GLY A 102 -22.94 1.87 10.14
CA GLY A 102 -22.51 0.76 9.29
C GLY A 102 -21.07 0.91 8.83
N ARG A 103 -20.34 -0.22 8.75
CA ARG A 103 -18.94 -0.28 8.33
C ARG A 103 -18.69 -1.42 7.36
N GLY A 104 -17.66 -1.27 6.53
CA GLY A 104 -17.20 -2.33 5.64
C GLY A 104 -18.33 -2.82 4.72
N PRO A 105 -18.62 -4.13 4.64
CA PRO A 105 -19.70 -4.66 3.80
C PRO A 105 -21.07 -4.04 4.08
N ASP A 106 -21.34 -3.64 5.33
CA ASP A 106 -22.62 -3.02 5.72
C ASP A 106 -22.70 -1.54 5.31
N ASN A 107 -21.60 -0.96 4.81
CA ASN A 107 -21.55 0.40 4.29
C ASN A 107 -21.49 0.38 2.75
N PRO A 108 -22.57 0.78 2.03
CA PRO A 108 -22.60 0.75 0.57
C PRO A 108 -21.50 1.59 -0.10
N GLY A 109 -21.02 2.64 0.58
CA GLY A 109 -19.91 3.46 0.11
C GLY A 109 -18.58 2.71 0.15
N ALA A 110 -18.32 1.97 1.22
CA ALA A 110 -17.13 1.14 1.39
C ALA A 110 -17.15 -0.05 0.42
N GLN A 111 -18.28 -0.74 0.29
CA GLN A 111 -18.47 -1.84 -0.67
C GLN A 111 -18.14 -1.39 -2.10
N ARG A 112 -18.82 -0.34 -2.61
CA ARG A 112 -18.59 0.17 -3.97
C ARG A 112 -17.15 0.63 -4.21
N LEU A 113 -16.48 1.11 -3.16
CA LEU A 113 -15.09 1.53 -3.25
C LEU A 113 -14.18 0.32 -3.45
N LEU A 114 -14.37 -0.74 -2.67
CA LEU A 114 -13.58 -1.96 -2.81
C LEU A 114 -13.88 -2.67 -4.14
N ASP A 115 -15.15 -2.78 -4.54
CA ASP A 115 -15.54 -3.43 -5.80
C ASP A 115 -14.79 -2.84 -7.00
N ARG A 116 -14.65 -1.50 -7.04
CA ARG A 116 -13.88 -0.81 -8.10
C ARG A 116 -12.38 -1.08 -8.05
N VAL A 117 -11.82 -1.30 -6.85
CA VAL A 117 -10.42 -1.67 -6.69
C VAL A 117 -10.23 -3.09 -7.24
N VAL A 118 -11.00 -4.06 -6.75
CA VAL A 118 -10.78 -5.49 -7.05
C VAL A 118 -11.19 -5.88 -8.47
N ALA A 119 -12.09 -5.13 -9.12
CA ALA A 119 -12.47 -5.37 -10.51
C ALA A 119 -11.39 -4.94 -11.54
N SER A 120 -10.33 -4.26 -11.10
CA SER A 120 -9.35 -3.64 -12.01
C SER A 120 -8.25 -4.61 -12.46
N ARG A 121 -8.07 -4.76 -13.78
CA ARG A 121 -7.00 -5.59 -14.39
C ARG A 121 -5.59 -5.01 -14.27
N ARG A 122 -5.47 -3.71 -14.03
CA ARG A 122 -4.20 -3.01 -13.76
C ARG A 122 -4.28 -2.42 -12.37
N VAL A 123 -3.13 -2.06 -11.79
CA VAL A 123 -3.11 -1.42 -10.47
C VAL A 123 -4.04 -0.18 -10.45
N PRO A 124 -5.07 -0.17 -9.58
CA PRO A 124 -6.15 0.82 -9.66
C PRO A 124 -5.81 2.11 -8.89
N TRP A 125 -4.76 2.81 -9.31
CA TRP A 125 -4.20 3.96 -8.58
C TRP A 125 -5.21 5.00 -8.11
N ARG A 126 -6.16 5.39 -8.96
CA ARG A 126 -7.22 6.34 -8.60
C ARG A 126 -8.12 5.81 -7.47
N HIS A 127 -8.50 4.54 -7.53
CA HIS A 127 -9.36 3.93 -6.52
C HIS A 127 -8.61 3.68 -5.21
N LEU A 128 -7.32 3.33 -5.27
CA LEU A 128 -6.45 3.25 -4.10
C LEU A 128 -6.35 4.60 -3.39
N GLN A 129 -6.13 5.68 -4.14
CA GLN A 129 -6.11 7.04 -3.59
C GLN A 129 -7.43 7.38 -2.88
N HIS A 130 -8.57 7.06 -3.50
CA HIS A 130 -9.87 7.28 -2.87
C HIS A 130 -10.05 6.45 -1.58
N ALA A 131 -9.59 5.20 -1.56
CA ALA A 131 -9.66 4.35 -0.38
C ALA A 131 -8.81 4.89 0.77
N ILE A 132 -7.56 5.24 0.50
CA ILE A 132 -6.65 5.84 1.49
C ILE A 132 -7.19 7.18 2.02
N THR A 133 -7.72 8.02 1.13
CA THR A 133 -8.35 9.29 1.53
C THR A 133 -9.56 9.04 2.41
N ARG A 134 -10.41 8.05 2.09
CA ARG A 134 -11.56 7.69 2.93
C ARG A 134 -11.17 7.13 4.29
N LEU A 135 -10.17 6.25 4.34
CA LEU A 135 -9.63 5.77 5.62
C LEU A 135 -9.16 6.92 6.50
N ARG A 136 -8.42 7.88 5.91
CA ARG A 136 -7.98 9.09 6.61
C ARG A 136 -9.18 9.91 7.13
N SER A 137 -10.19 10.17 6.29
CA SER A 137 -11.36 10.96 6.66
C SER A 137 -12.24 10.31 7.72
N CYS A 138 -12.30 8.98 7.77
CA CYS A 138 -12.99 8.22 8.81
C CYS A 138 -12.10 7.97 10.05
N GLU A 139 -10.92 8.59 10.09
CA GLU A 139 -9.90 8.43 11.14
C GLU A 139 -9.46 6.98 11.39
N GLN A 140 -9.58 6.12 10.37
CA GLN A 140 -9.22 4.72 10.47
C GLN A 140 -7.74 4.49 10.16
N PRO A 141 -7.10 3.49 10.79
CA PRO A 141 -5.74 3.08 10.45
C PRO A 141 -5.63 2.65 8.97
N PRO A 142 -4.52 2.98 8.28
CA PRO A 142 -4.29 2.56 6.91
C PRO A 142 -4.02 1.04 6.83
N PRO A 143 -4.00 0.43 5.62
CA PRO A 143 -3.38 -0.88 5.47
C PRO A 143 -1.90 -0.83 5.84
N SER A 144 -1.29 -1.99 6.07
CA SER A 144 0.16 -2.11 6.16
C SER A 144 0.79 -1.57 4.87
N TRP A 145 1.65 -0.55 4.96
CA TRP A 145 2.28 0.05 3.77
C TRP A 145 3.23 -0.92 3.06
N THR A 146 3.97 -1.71 3.84
CA THR A 146 4.82 -2.78 3.31
C THR A 146 3.97 -3.80 2.55
N THR A 147 2.92 -4.34 3.19
CA THR A 147 2.04 -5.34 2.58
C THR A 147 1.33 -4.78 1.35
N LEU A 148 0.85 -3.54 1.40
CA LEU A 148 0.24 -2.88 0.25
C LEU A 148 1.21 -2.83 -0.93
N THR A 149 2.46 -2.45 -0.70
CA THR A 149 3.47 -2.37 -1.77
C THR A 149 3.72 -3.75 -2.39
N GLU A 150 3.91 -4.78 -1.57
CA GLU A 150 4.09 -6.17 -2.00
C GLU A 150 2.89 -6.75 -2.77
N ASP A 151 1.68 -6.41 -2.32
CA ASP A 151 0.43 -6.78 -3.00
C ASP A 151 0.33 -6.12 -4.37
N LEU A 152 0.78 -4.87 -4.49
CA LEU A 152 0.75 -4.13 -5.76
C LEU A 152 1.80 -4.62 -6.76
N ILE A 153 2.98 -5.06 -6.29
CA ILE A 153 4.01 -5.69 -7.14
C ILE A 153 3.41 -6.94 -7.80
N ARG A 154 2.68 -7.74 -7.02
CA ARG A 154 2.08 -9.00 -7.46
C ARG A 154 0.66 -8.85 -8.01
N TRP A 155 0.19 -7.62 -8.27
CA TRP A 155 -1.19 -7.36 -8.66
C TRP A 155 -1.64 -8.13 -9.90
N ASN A 156 -0.75 -8.26 -10.89
CA ASN A 156 -1.03 -8.97 -12.14
C ASN A 156 -0.64 -10.45 -12.09
N ASP A 157 -0.04 -10.92 -10.97
CA ASP A 157 0.25 -12.34 -10.79
C ASP A 157 -1.05 -13.09 -10.46
N ARG A 158 -1.49 -13.89 -11.42
CA ARG A 158 -2.71 -14.69 -11.28
C ARG A 158 -2.63 -15.72 -10.15
N LYS A 159 -1.43 -16.17 -9.77
CA LYS A 159 -1.25 -17.10 -8.65
C LYS A 159 -1.38 -16.41 -7.31
N ALA A 160 -0.94 -15.16 -7.21
CA ALA A 160 -1.04 -14.35 -5.99
C ALA A 160 -2.49 -13.97 -5.64
N ARG A 161 -3.39 -13.86 -6.65
CA ARG A 161 -4.84 -13.62 -6.45
C ARG A 161 -5.17 -12.45 -5.50
N ILE A 162 -4.34 -11.40 -5.50
CA ILE A 162 -4.43 -10.27 -4.55
C ILE A 162 -5.83 -9.65 -4.48
N ALA A 163 -6.47 -9.40 -5.62
CA ALA A 163 -7.82 -8.83 -5.66
C ALA A 163 -8.86 -9.73 -4.94
N TYR A 164 -8.73 -11.05 -5.06
CA TYR A 164 -9.57 -12.00 -4.36
C TYR A 164 -9.29 -11.99 -2.86
N GLU A 165 -8.02 -12.00 -2.44
CA GLU A 165 -7.66 -11.95 -1.01
C GLU A 165 -8.17 -10.68 -0.33
N TRP A 166 -8.07 -9.53 -1.01
CA TRP A 166 -8.62 -8.27 -0.51
C TRP A 166 -10.15 -8.35 -0.37
N SER A 167 -10.86 -8.96 -1.32
CA SER A 167 -12.30 -9.21 -1.19
C SER A 167 -12.61 -10.11 0.01
N VAL A 168 -11.85 -11.19 0.22
CA VAL A 168 -12.04 -12.09 1.37
C VAL A 168 -11.85 -11.31 2.67
N HIS A 169 -10.74 -10.61 2.86
CA HIS A 169 -10.45 -9.85 4.08
C HIS A 169 -11.46 -8.75 4.39
N PHE A 170 -12.12 -8.21 3.37
CA PHE A 170 -13.18 -7.22 3.55
C PHE A 170 -14.48 -7.83 4.08
N HIS A 171 -14.82 -9.04 3.62
CA HIS A 171 -16.02 -9.75 4.03
C HIS A 171 -15.80 -10.66 5.25
N THR A 172 -14.56 -10.81 5.74
CA THR A 172 -14.29 -11.59 6.94
C THR A 172 -15.11 -11.04 8.12
N PRO A 173 -15.93 -11.87 8.78
CA PRO A 173 -16.68 -11.46 9.96
C PRO A 173 -15.73 -10.90 11.05
N PRO A 174 -16.20 -10.02 11.95
CA PRO A 174 -15.41 -9.69 13.12
C PRO A 174 -15.27 -11.00 13.90
N GLU A 175 -14.04 -11.47 14.12
CA GLU A 175 -13.83 -12.56 15.06
C GLU A 175 -14.56 -12.19 16.36
N THR A 176 -15.42 -13.07 16.82
CA THR A 176 -16.22 -12.89 18.03
C THR A 176 -15.27 -12.80 19.21
N ALA A 177 -14.76 -11.60 19.48
CA ALA A 177 -13.98 -11.26 20.65
C ALA A 177 -14.94 -11.32 21.86
N GLY A 178 -15.23 -12.52 22.34
CA GLY A 178 -16.14 -12.73 23.45
C GLY A 178 -16.84 -14.08 23.43
N LYS A 179 -16.11 -15.15 23.78
CA LYS A 179 -16.62 -16.36 24.46
C LYS A 179 -15.45 -17.29 24.80
N ARG A 180 -14.58 -16.84 25.70
CA ARG A 180 -13.73 -17.70 26.54
C ARG A 180 -13.51 -16.96 27.85
N GLY A 181 -14.51 -17.08 28.73
CA GLY A 181 -14.57 -16.34 29.98
C GLY A 181 -15.80 -16.72 30.79
N THR A 182 -15.98 -18.02 31.03
CA THR A 182 -16.80 -18.54 32.12
C THR A 182 -16.36 -19.97 32.36
N ASN A 183 -15.56 -20.16 33.41
CA ASN A 183 -15.57 -21.40 34.18
C ASN A 183 -16.04 -21.02 35.59
N PRO A 184 -16.98 -21.76 36.19
CA PRO A 184 -17.20 -21.70 37.64
C PRO A 184 -15.98 -22.20 38.41
#